data_AF-A0A942PE32-F1
#
_entry.id   AF-A0A942PE32-F1
#
_cell.length_a   1.000
_cell.length_b   1.000
_cell.length_c   1.000
_cell.angle_alpha   90.00
_cell.angle_beta   90.00
_cell.angle_gamma   90.00
#
_symmetry.space_group_name_H-M   'P 1'
#
loop_
_entity.id
_entity.type
_entity.pdbx_description
1 polymer ?
#
loop_
_entity_poly.entity_id
_entity_poly.type
_entity_poly.pdbx_seq_one_letter_code
_entity_poly.pdbx_strand_id
1 'polypeptide(L)'
;MTPQPSLDDVKKLKALSVLYVEDDEGIQQQLSQFLQRRVGKLFVASNGREGLDIFLKERPDIVVTDVSMPVMGGMEMAEAIKEENYDTPVILTTAYNEPDFFIKSIDIGIDKYVVKPVNPNALIVALLKSADVLLKHRLIDAQNNMIHRVLDRSPDLMVLIKNDHFEYVNKAFLNYLGYETPEAFEEAHGDSDDFCEVDGNKFSVAEQAACVRFVIDNPGRHLVRIFSGARHEAIDLQVEYEYFPELEKHLLSFKPH
;
A
#
# COMPACT_ATOMS: atom_id res chain seq x y z
N MET A 1 -3.91 -29.51 20.34
CA MET A 1 -4.78 -28.44 20.86
C MET A 1 -4.44 -27.17 20.09
N THR A 2 -5.38 -26.58 19.36
CA THR A 2 -5.16 -25.24 18.77
C THR A 2 -5.03 -24.22 19.90
N PRO A 3 -3.98 -23.40 19.95
CA PRO A 3 -3.83 -22.37 20.98
C PRO A 3 -5.02 -21.41 20.92
N GLN A 4 -5.54 -21.00 22.08
CA GLN A 4 -6.52 -19.92 22.14
C GLN A 4 -5.89 -18.62 21.66
N PRO A 5 -6.62 -17.76 20.94
CA PRO A 5 -6.09 -16.48 20.49
C PRO A 5 -5.66 -15.62 21.69
N SER A 6 -4.50 -14.99 21.58
CA SER A 6 -3.97 -14.08 22.60
C SER A 6 -4.79 -12.79 22.69
N LEU A 7 -4.59 -12.00 23.75
CA LEU A 7 -5.21 -10.67 23.88
C LEU A 7 -4.88 -9.76 22.68
N ASP A 8 -3.66 -9.84 22.17
CA ASP A 8 -3.22 -9.08 21.00
C ASP A 8 -3.94 -9.54 19.73
N ASP A 9 -4.16 -10.85 19.57
CA ASP A 9 -4.91 -11.40 18.43
C ASP A 9 -6.35 -10.89 18.40
N VAL A 10 -6.99 -10.85 19.57
CA VAL A 10 -8.35 -10.28 19.69
C VAL A 10 -8.35 -8.80 19.33
N LYS A 11 -7.36 -8.04 19.79
CA LYS A 11 -7.26 -6.60 19.49
C LYS A 11 -7.08 -6.33 17.99
N LYS A 12 -6.27 -7.14 17.29
CA LYS A 12 -6.05 -7.05 15.84
C LYS A 12 -7.37 -7.22 15.07
N LEU A 13 -8.10 -8.31 15.32
CA LEU A 13 -9.38 -8.54 14.63
C LEU A 13 -10.43 -7.49 14.98
N LYS A 14 -10.42 -6.97 16.21
CA LYS A 14 -11.32 -5.87 16.63
C LYS A 14 -11.03 -4.54 15.94
N ALA A 15 -9.86 -4.35 15.37
CA ALA A 15 -9.52 -3.17 14.57
C ALA A 15 -9.97 -3.29 13.11
N LEU A 16 -10.48 -4.45 12.68
CA LEU A 16 -10.82 -4.75 11.30
C LEU A 16 -12.30 -5.04 11.10
N SER A 17 -12.74 -4.80 9.87
CA SER A 17 -14.04 -5.11 9.31
C SER A 17 -13.95 -6.33 8.41
N VAL A 18 -14.93 -7.21 8.49
CA VAL A 18 -14.98 -8.45 7.71
C VAL A 18 -16.31 -8.54 6.99
N LEU A 19 -16.28 -8.90 5.70
CA LEU A 19 -17.45 -9.33 4.96
C LEU A 19 -17.47 -10.86 4.93
N TYR A 20 -18.57 -11.45 5.39
CA TYR A 20 -18.80 -12.89 5.32
C TYR A 20 -19.95 -13.19 4.37
N VAL A 21 -19.70 -14.05 3.37
CA VAL A 21 -20.65 -14.38 2.32
C VAL A 21 -20.89 -15.90 2.29
N GLU A 22 -22.13 -16.30 2.51
CA GLU A 22 -22.57 -17.70 2.59
C GLU A 22 -24.06 -17.76 2.24
N ASP A 23 -24.46 -18.67 1.36
CA ASP A 23 -25.83 -18.81 0.88
C ASP A 23 -26.72 -19.67 1.79
N ASP A 24 -26.14 -20.61 2.55
CA ASP A 24 -26.86 -21.37 3.57
C ASP A 24 -27.11 -20.49 4.82
N GLU A 25 -28.38 -20.09 5.03
CA GLU A 25 -28.78 -19.24 6.15
C GLU A 25 -28.38 -19.81 7.53
N GLY A 26 -28.42 -21.13 7.70
CA GLY A 26 -28.10 -21.80 8.96
C GLY A 26 -26.62 -21.69 9.30
N ILE A 27 -25.76 -22.00 8.33
CA ILE A 27 -24.30 -21.85 8.43
C ILE A 27 -23.94 -20.38 8.59
N GLN A 28 -24.54 -19.51 7.77
CA GLN A 28 -24.31 -18.08 7.76
C GLN A 28 -24.59 -17.49 9.16
N GLN A 29 -25.75 -17.78 9.76
CA GLN A 29 -26.12 -17.28 11.08
C GLN A 29 -25.18 -17.78 12.17
N GLN A 30 -24.87 -19.08 12.18
CA GLN A 30 -24.00 -19.67 13.21
C GLN A 30 -22.60 -19.05 13.19
N LEU A 31 -22.00 -18.94 12.00
CA LEU A 31 -20.66 -18.42 11.87
C LEU A 31 -20.62 -16.89 12.03
N SER A 32 -21.66 -16.18 11.61
CA SER A 32 -21.80 -14.73 11.85
C SER A 32 -21.82 -14.41 13.34
N GLN A 33 -22.59 -15.14 14.15
CA GLN A 33 -22.59 -14.95 15.60
C GLN A 33 -21.21 -15.19 16.22
N PHE A 34 -20.47 -16.16 15.69
CA PHE A 34 -19.11 -16.45 16.13
C PHE A 34 -18.12 -15.33 15.76
N LEU A 35 -18.21 -14.80 14.53
CA LEU A 35 -17.35 -13.75 13.99
C LEU A 35 -17.63 -12.38 14.62
N GLN A 36 -18.90 -12.01 14.80
CA GLN A 36 -19.32 -10.71 15.33
C GLN A 36 -18.71 -10.42 16.71
N ARG A 37 -18.49 -11.46 17.52
CA ARG A 37 -17.83 -11.34 18.84
C ARG A 37 -16.33 -11.05 18.74
N ARG A 38 -15.69 -11.35 17.61
CA ARG A 38 -14.21 -11.32 17.45
C ARG A 38 -13.71 -10.21 16.53
N VAL A 39 -14.49 -9.83 15.51
CA VAL A 39 -14.11 -8.74 14.59
C VAL A 39 -14.67 -7.40 15.04
N GLY A 40 -14.15 -6.31 14.48
CA GLY A 40 -14.59 -4.94 14.77
C GLY A 40 -15.96 -4.64 14.18
N LYS A 41 -16.10 -4.85 12.86
CA LYS A 41 -17.37 -4.74 12.12
C LYS A 41 -17.57 -6.00 11.29
N LEU A 42 -18.77 -6.57 11.30
CA LEU A 42 -19.12 -7.70 10.46
C LEU A 42 -20.21 -7.27 9.48
N PHE A 43 -19.97 -7.54 8.20
CA PHE A 43 -20.97 -7.50 7.15
C PHE A 43 -21.29 -8.93 6.74
N VAL A 44 -22.53 -9.15 6.32
CA VAL A 44 -23.02 -10.47 5.93
C VAL A 44 -23.77 -10.32 4.61
N ALA A 45 -23.59 -11.27 3.70
CA ALA A 45 -24.31 -11.37 2.44
C ALA A 45 -24.64 -12.83 2.11
N SER A 46 -25.72 -13.05 1.35
CA SER A 46 -26.23 -14.38 1.04
C SER A 46 -25.85 -14.88 -0.36
N ASN A 47 -25.12 -14.10 -1.15
CA ASN A 47 -24.57 -14.49 -2.44
C ASN A 47 -23.45 -13.53 -2.87
N GLY A 48 -22.69 -13.89 -3.90
CA GLY A 48 -21.56 -13.09 -4.38
C GLY A 48 -21.94 -11.70 -4.90
N ARG A 49 -23.16 -11.51 -5.43
CA ARG A 49 -23.59 -10.21 -5.98
C ARG A 49 -23.85 -9.22 -4.86
N GLU A 50 -24.60 -9.65 -3.85
CA GLU A 50 -24.80 -8.85 -2.63
C GLU A 50 -23.46 -8.59 -1.92
N GLY A 51 -22.59 -9.60 -1.85
CA GLY A 51 -21.24 -9.46 -1.29
C GLY A 51 -20.42 -8.39 -2.01
N LEU A 52 -20.42 -8.39 -3.35
CA LEU A 52 -19.74 -7.38 -4.16
C LEU A 52 -20.31 -5.97 -3.93
N ASP A 53 -21.65 -5.84 -3.91
CA ASP A 53 -22.31 -4.55 -3.69
C ASP A 53 -21.95 -3.97 -2.30
N ILE A 54 -21.91 -4.83 -1.27
CA ILE A 54 -21.44 -4.43 0.08
C ILE A 54 -19.95 -4.07 0.05
N PHE A 55 -19.12 -4.85 -0.65
CA PHE A 55 -17.69 -4.59 -0.74
C PHE A 55 -17.41 -3.20 -1.33
N LEU A 56 -18.04 -2.88 -2.46
CA LEU A 56 -17.84 -1.60 -3.16
C LEU A 56 -18.28 -0.41 -2.30
N LYS A 57 -19.36 -0.59 -1.52
CA LYS A 57 -19.94 0.47 -0.67
C LYS A 57 -19.19 0.66 0.65
N GLU A 58 -18.91 -0.42 1.36
CA GLU A 58 -18.43 -0.39 2.74
C GLU A 58 -16.92 -0.61 2.87
N ARG A 59 -16.27 -1.10 1.80
CA ARG A 59 -14.83 -1.37 1.71
C ARG A 59 -14.29 -2.15 2.92
N PRO A 60 -14.83 -3.36 3.18
CA PRO A 60 -14.39 -4.20 4.29
C PRO A 60 -12.91 -4.58 4.15
N ASP A 61 -12.23 -4.76 5.29
CA ASP A 61 -10.79 -5.04 5.30
C ASP A 61 -10.46 -6.45 4.84
N ILE A 62 -11.32 -7.43 5.13
CA ILE A 62 -11.13 -8.84 4.75
C ILE A 62 -12.46 -9.41 4.25
N VAL A 63 -12.40 -10.26 3.22
CA VAL A 63 -13.56 -10.99 2.71
C VAL A 63 -13.41 -12.48 3.02
N VAL A 64 -14.48 -13.09 3.51
CA VAL A 64 -14.62 -14.53 3.69
C VAL A 64 -15.83 -14.96 2.88
N THR A 65 -15.67 -15.89 1.94
CA THR A 65 -16.79 -16.28 1.06
C THR A 65 -16.76 -17.75 0.73
N ASP A 66 -17.93 -18.34 0.56
CA ASP A 66 -18.03 -19.65 -0.08
C ASP A 66 -17.65 -19.60 -1.56
N VAL A 67 -17.06 -20.68 -2.09
CA VAL A 67 -16.64 -20.75 -3.50
C VAL A 67 -17.84 -20.73 -4.44
N SER A 68 -18.84 -21.55 -4.15
CA SER A 68 -19.97 -21.83 -5.04
C SER A 68 -21.27 -21.38 -4.38
N MET A 69 -21.91 -20.35 -4.93
CA MET A 69 -23.18 -19.80 -4.44
C MET A 69 -24.12 -19.50 -5.62
N PRO A 70 -25.45 -19.45 -5.40
CA PRO A 70 -26.39 -18.99 -6.42
C PRO A 70 -26.15 -17.53 -6.79
N VAL A 71 -26.69 -17.10 -7.95
CA VAL A 71 -26.62 -15.73 -8.51
C VAL A 71 -25.21 -15.34 -8.97
N MET A 72 -24.24 -15.33 -8.06
CA MET A 72 -22.82 -15.08 -8.32
C MET A 72 -22.00 -15.87 -7.30
N GLY A 73 -21.02 -16.63 -7.79
CA GLY A 73 -20.14 -17.44 -6.94
C GLY A 73 -19.11 -16.57 -6.22
N GLY A 74 -18.55 -17.07 -5.11
CA GLY A 74 -17.53 -16.32 -4.38
C GLY A 74 -16.21 -16.20 -5.13
N MET A 75 -15.92 -17.13 -6.04
CA MET A 75 -14.77 -17.01 -6.96
C MET A 75 -14.92 -15.85 -7.95
N GLU A 76 -16.11 -15.71 -8.55
CA GLU A 76 -16.42 -14.60 -9.46
C GLU A 76 -16.45 -13.27 -8.71
N MET A 77 -17.03 -13.24 -7.52
CA MET A 77 -16.98 -12.07 -6.63
C MET A 77 -15.53 -11.72 -6.27
N ALA A 78 -14.70 -12.69 -5.92
CA ALA A 78 -13.31 -12.45 -5.56
C ALA A 78 -12.50 -11.88 -6.72
N GLU A 79 -12.73 -12.36 -7.95
CA GLU A 79 -12.14 -11.82 -9.17
C GLU A 79 -12.48 -10.32 -9.32
N ALA A 80 -13.75 -9.96 -9.24
CA ALA A 80 -14.19 -8.56 -9.29
C ALA A 80 -13.62 -7.70 -8.15
N ILE A 81 -13.51 -8.26 -6.93
CA ILE A 81 -12.91 -7.57 -5.78
C ILE A 81 -11.42 -7.31 -6.00
N LYS A 82 -10.69 -8.27 -6.59
CA LYS A 82 -9.26 -8.15 -6.87
C LYS A 82 -8.96 -7.20 -8.03
N GLU A 83 -9.88 -7.06 -8.98
CA GLU A 83 -9.80 -5.99 -10.00
C GLU A 83 -9.94 -4.60 -9.38
N GLU A 84 -10.84 -4.44 -8.40
CA GLU A 84 -11.08 -3.17 -7.71
C GLU A 84 -10.02 -2.82 -6.67
N ASN A 85 -9.56 -3.83 -5.92
CA ASN A 85 -8.52 -3.70 -4.91
C ASN A 85 -7.82 -5.04 -4.69
N TYR A 86 -6.76 -5.26 -5.46
CA TYR A 86 -5.93 -6.46 -5.46
C TYR A 86 -5.40 -6.85 -4.07
N ASP A 87 -5.12 -5.87 -3.23
CA ASP A 87 -4.55 -6.08 -1.89
C ASP A 87 -5.58 -6.52 -0.84
N THR A 88 -6.88 -6.52 -1.17
CA THR A 88 -7.93 -6.98 -0.25
C THR A 88 -7.76 -8.48 0.01
N PRO A 89 -7.55 -8.94 1.24
CA PRO A 89 -7.43 -10.35 1.51
C PRO A 89 -8.77 -11.07 1.33
N VAL A 90 -8.77 -12.10 0.51
CA VAL A 90 -9.94 -12.96 0.28
C VAL A 90 -9.65 -14.37 0.79
N ILE A 91 -10.53 -14.85 1.67
CA ILE A 91 -10.49 -16.20 2.25
C ILE A 91 -11.66 -17.00 1.67
N LEU A 92 -11.37 -18.01 0.88
CA LEU A 92 -12.39 -18.88 0.32
C LEU A 92 -12.72 -20.04 1.26
N THR A 93 -14.00 -20.35 1.43
CA THR A 93 -14.43 -21.62 2.00
C THR A 93 -14.78 -22.58 0.87
N THR A 94 -14.25 -23.80 0.89
CA THR A 94 -14.39 -24.75 -0.24
C THR A 94 -14.56 -26.18 0.24
N ALA A 95 -15.22 -27.03 -0.55
CA ALA A 95 -15.23 -28.47 -0.34
C ALA A 95 -13.92 -29.11 -0.82
N TYR A 96 -13.48 -30.21 -0.21
CA TYR A 96 -12.18 -30.86 -0.48
C TYR A 96 -11.94 -31.29 -1.95
N ASN A 97 -12.98 -31.31 -2.79
CA ASN A 97 -12.99 -31.93 -4.12
C ASN A 97 -13.02 -30.92 -5.29
N GLU A 98 -12.45 -29.73 -5.10
CA GLU A 98 -12.50 -28.63 -6.07
C GLU A 98 -11.09 -28.24 -6.62
N PRO A 99 -10.32 -29.18 -7.22
CA PRO A 99 -8.95 -28.91 -7.67
C PRO A 99 -8.86 -27.87 -8.80
N ASP A 100 -9.88 -27.78 -9.66
CA ASP A 100 -9.91 -26.80 -10.76
C ASP A 100 -9.98 -25.36 -10.25
N PHE A 101 -10.59 -25.15 -9.08
CA PHE A 101 -10.63 -23.85 -8.43
C PHE A 101 -9.28 -23.43 -7.88
N PHE A 102 -8.43 -24.39 -7.48
CA PHE A 102 -7.11 -24.10 -6.92
C PHE A 102 -6.22 -23.36 -7.92
N ILE A 103 -6.17 -23.80 -9.19
CA ILE A 103 -5.37 -23.12 -10.22
C ILE A 103 -5.93 -21.72 -10.49
N LYS A 104 -7.24 -21.60 -10.76
CA LYS A 104 -7.87 -20.30 -11.04
C LYS A 104 -7.68 -19.30 -9.89
N SER A 105 -7.71 -19.80 -8.66
CA SER A 105 -7.56 -18.96 -7.46
C SER A 105 -6.14 -18.46 -7.23
N ILE A 106 -5.11 -19.14 -7.73
CA ILE A 106 -3.74 -18.61 -7.77
C ILE A 106 -3.67 -17.43 -8.75
N ASP A 107 -4.27 -17.58 -9.94
CA ASP A 107 -4.27 -16.53 -10.97
C ASP A 107 -5.01 -15.26 -10.50
N ILE A 108 -6.08 -15.43 -9.71
CA ILE A 108 -6.86 -14.31 -9.12
C ILE A 108 -6.13 -13.67 -7.91
N GLY A 109 -5.15 -14.35 -7.31
CA GLY A 109 -4.45 -13.87 -6.12
C GLY A 109 -5.22 -14.09 -4.82
N ILE A 110 -5.93 -15.21 -4.69
CA ILE A 110 -6.62 -15.60 -3.46
C ILE A 110 -5.61 -15.90 -2.35
N ASP A 111 -5.84 -15.32 -1.17
CA ASP A 111 -4.89 -15.35 -0.08
C ASP A 111 -4.90 -16.66 0.71
N LYS A 112 -6.10 -17.24 0.95
CA LYS A 112 -6.29 -18.41 1.82
C LYS A 112 -7.53 -19.22 1.47
N TYR A 113 -7.51 -20.49 1.89
CA TYR A 113 -8.66 -21.40 1.84
C TYR A 113 -8.94 -21.99 3.21
N VAL A 114 -10.22 -22.21 3.49
CA VAL A 114 -10.70 -22.95 4.65
C VAL A 114 -11.62 -24.06 4.15
N VAL A 115 -11.23 -25.30 4.42
CA VAL A 115 -11.98 -26.48 4.00
C VAL A 115 -13.29 -26.59 4.79
N LYS A 116 -14.40 -26.87 4.09
CA LYS A 116 -15.71 -27.21 4.67
C LYS A 116 -15.70 -28.65 5.23
N PRO A 117 -16.34 -28.95 6.38
CA PRO A 117 -17.10 -28.01 7.22
C PRO A 117 -16.19 -27.01 7.92
N VAL A 118 -16.57 -25.73 7.92
CA VAL A 118 -15.72 -24.64 8.42
C VAL A 118 -15.49 -24.82 9.92
N ASN A 119 -14.25 -25.14 10.30
CA ASN A 119 -13.83 -25.12 11.69
C ASN A 119 -13.64 -23.65 12.13
N PRO A 120 -14.39 -23.14 13.12
CA PRO A 120 -14.29 -21.74 13.54
C PRO A 120 -12.88 -21.34 13.97
N ASN A 121 -12.10 -22.25 14.57
CA ASN A 121 -10.72 -21.96 14.96
C ASN A 121 -9.80 -21.86 13.74
N ALA A 122 -9.99 -22.70 12.73
CA ALA A 122 -9.22 -22.62 11.48
C ALA A 122 -9.49 -21.29 10.76
N LEU A 123 -10.76 -20.85 10.73
CA LEU A 123 -11.12 -19.55 10.16
C LEU A 123 -10.47 -18.39 10.91
N ILE A 124 -10.43 -18.42 12.25
CA ILE A 124 -9.74 -17.38 13.05
C ILE A 124 -8.25 -17.34 12.74
N VAL A 125 -7.59 -18.49 12.61
CA VAL A 125 -6.17 -18.54 12.23
C VAL A 125 -5.95 -17.92 10.85
N ALA A 126 -6.84 -18.19 9.89
CA ALA A 126 -6.77 -17.59 8.56
C ALA A 126 -6.97 -16.06 8.62
N LEU A 127 -7.99 -15.60 9.34
CA LEU A 127 -8.27 -14.17 9.56
C LEU A 127 -7.10 -13.44 10.25
N LEU A 128 -6.51 -14.02 11.30
CA LEU A 128 -5.38 -13.42 12.01
C LEU A 128 -4.16 -13.24 11.11
N LYS A 129 -3.87 -14.25 10.30
CA LYS A 129 -2.76 -14.17 9.33
C LYS A 129 -2.99 -13.06 8.30
N SER A 130 -4.21 -12.90 7.80
CA SER A 130 -4.55 -11.80 6.88
C SER A 130 -4.53 -10.44 7.58
N ALA A 131 -5.02 -10.38 8.82
CA ALA A 131 -4.98 -9.18 9.66
C ALA A 131 -3.56 -8.71 9.95
N ASP A 132 -2.63 -9.63 10.20
CA ASP A 132 -1.22 -9.31 10.45
C ASP A 132 -0.56 -8.60 9.26
N VAL A 133 -0.84 -9.05 8.05
CA VAL A 133 -0.29 -8.44 6.83
C VAL A 133 -0.88 -7.03 6.66
N LEU A 134 -2.21 -6.90 6.73
CA LEU A 134 -2.90 -5.62 6.58
C LEU A 134 -2.46 -4.58 7.61
N LEU A 135 -2.42 -4.96 8.88
CA LEU A 135 -2.08 -4.03 9.96
C LEU A 135 -0.61 -3.60 9.90
N LYS A 136 0.29 -4.47 9.41
CA LYS A 136 1.68 -4.10 9.16
C LYS A 136 1.81 -3.09 8.02
N HIS A 137 1.13 -3.32 6.89
CA HIS A 137 1.12 -2.36 5.78
C HIS A 137 0.58 -1.00 6.23
N ARG A 138 -0.57 -0.99 6.92
CA ARG A 138 -1.15 0.25 7.49
C ARG A 138 -0.22 0.98 8.43
N LEU A 139 0.55 0.25 9.25
CA LEU A 139 1.52 0.85 10.16
C LEU A 139 2.65 1.52 9.40
N ILE A 140 3.20 0.85 8.38
CA ILE A 140 4.26 1.40 7.52
C ILE A 140 3.75 2.67 6.81
N ASP A 141 2.54 2.63 6.25
CA ASP A 141 1.93 3.79 5.58
C ASP A 141 1.71 4.96 6.55
N ALA A 142 1.22 4.68 7.75
CA ALA A 142 1.04 5.69 8.79
C ALA A 142 2.38 6.32 9.21
N GLN A 143 3.45 5.51 9.32
CA GLN A 143 4.80 5.99 9.64
C GLN A 143 5.37 6.85 8.51
N ASN A 144 5.26 6.41 7.25
CA ASN A 144 5.70 7.20 6.09
C ASN A 144 4.96 8.54 6.01
N ASN A 145 3.63 8.53 6.19
CA ASN A 145 2.84 9.76 6.24
C ASN A 145 3.25 10.69 7.39
N MET A 146 3.62 10.14 8.54
CA MET A 146 4.14 10.93 9.65
C MET A 146 5.49 11.58 9.30
N ILE A 147 6.40 10.83 8.66
CA ILE A 147 7.70 11.35 8.18
C ILE A 147 7.47 12.49 7.21
N HIS A 148 6.60 12.32 6.20
CA HIS A 148 6.29 13.35 5.21
C HIS A 148 5.78 14.63 5.88
N ARG A 149 4.89 14.52 6.88
CA ARG A 149 4.39 15.68 7.65
C ARG A 149 5.48 16.39 8.45
N VAL A 150 6.49 15.67 8.93
CA VAL A 150 7.64 16.27 9.61
C VAL A 150 8.53 17.00 8.60
N LEU A 151 8.84 16.38 7.47
CA LEU A 151 9.63 16.98 6.38
C LEU A 151 8.96 18.25 5.83
N ASP A 152 7.63 18.24 5.68
CA ASP A 152 6.83 19.40 5.23
C ASP A 152 6.86 20.59 6.20
N ARG A 153 7.17 20.35 7.48
CA ARG A 153 7.31 21.40 8.48
C ARG A 153 8.74 21.94 8.59
N SER A 154 9.71 21.26 7.96
CA SER A 154 11.09 21.73 7.91
C SER A 154 11.21 22.92 6.95
N PRO A 155 11.93 23.99 7.31
CA PRO A 155 12.25 25.07 6.38
C PRO A 155 13.34 24.71 5.38
N ASP A 156 14.11 23.64 5.65
CA ASP A 156 15.15 23.16 4.75
C ASP A 156 14.53 22.52 3.51
N LEU A 157 15.19 22.68 2.37
CA LEU A 157 14.75 22.11 1.10
C LEU A 157 15.16 20.63 1.10
N MET A 158 14.20 19.71 1.15
CA MET A 158 14.49 18.29 1.39
C MET A 158 13.86 17.37 0.35
N VAL A 159 14.61 16.34 -0.03
CA VAL A 159 14.19 15.30 -0.97
C VAL A 159 14.54 13.93 -0.40
N LEU A 160 13.57 13.03 -0.37
CA LEU A 160 13.72 11.63 0.02
C LEU A 160 13.74 10.77 -1.23
N ILE A 161 14.71 9.87 -1.30
CA ILE A 161 14.96 8.99 -2.43
C ILE A 161 14.97 7.56 -1.94
N LYS A 162 14.32 6.68 -2.68
CA LYS A 162 14.31 5.24 -2.44
C LYS A 162 14.51 4.49 -3.75
N ASN A 163 15.43 3.52 -3.77
CA ASN A 163 15.73 2.73 -4.96
C ASN A 163 16.04 3.60 -6.20
N ASP A 164 16.86 4.64 -6.04
CA ASP A 164 17.20 5.61 -7.09
C ASP A 164 16.03 6.44 -7.66
N HIS A 165 14.86 6.38 -7.04
CA HIS A 165 13.68 7.16 -7.41
C HIS A 165 13.34 8.18 -6.33
N PHE A 166 12.83 9.35 -6.75
CA PHE A 166 12.24 10.31 -5.83
C PHE A 166 11.03 9.68 -5.14
N GLU A 167 11.13 9.47 -3.83
CA GLU A 167 10.02 8.97 -3.02
C GLU A 167 9.17 10.14 -2.52
N TYR A 168 9.82 11.25 -2.16
CA TYR A 168 9.12 12.41 -1.60
C TYR A 168 9.93 13.70 -1.74
N VAL A 169 9.27 14.82 -2.04
CA VAL A 169 9.84 16.17 -2.06
C VAL A 169 9.03 17.03 -1.10
N ASN A 170 9.67 17.71 -0.15
CA ASN A 170 8.94 18.52 0.83
C ASN A 170 8.44 19.84 0.22
N LYS A 171 7.42 20.43 0.86
CA LYS A 171 6.85 21.72 0.43
C LYS A 171 7.85 22.87 0.35
N ALA A 172 8.84 22.92 1.24
CA ALA A 172 9.85 23.98 1.21
C ALA A 172 10.62 23.94 -0.11
N PHE A 173 11.06 22.75 -0.54
CA PHE A 173 11.75 22.54 -1.81
C PHE A 173 10.87 22.93 -3.01
N LEU A 174 9.62 22.45 -3.06
CA LEU A 174 8.70 22.77 -4.16
C LEU A 174 8.42 24.28 -4.27
N ASN A 175 8.06 24.92 -3.15
CA ASN A 175 7.79 26.36 -3.11
C ASN A 175 9.02 27.18 -3.50
N TYR A 176 10.21 26.75 -3.09
CA TYR A 176 11.45 27.40 -3.46
C TYR A 176 11.71 27.32 -4.97
N LEU A 177 11.37 26.22 -5.62
CA LEU A 177 11.45 26.08 -7.07
C LEU A 177 10.27 26.73 -7.82
N GLY A 178 9.19 27.10 -7.13
CA GLY A 178 8.02 27.74 -7.70
C GLY A 178 6.89 26.77 -8.11
N TYR A 179 6.85 25.58 -7.52
CA TYR A 179 5.83 24.56 -7.79
C TYR A 179 4.93 24.35 -6.56
N GLU A 180 3.65 24.11 -6.78
CA GLU A 180 2.68 23.84 -5.71
C GLU A 180 2.61 22.35 -5.33
N THR A 181 2.94 21.47 -6.27
CA THR A 181 2.77 20.01 -6.16
C THR A 181 3.94 19.26 -6.82
N PRO A 182 4.31 18.06 -6.34
CA PRO A 182 5.30 17.21 -7.01
C PRO A 182 4.97 16.93 -8.48
N GLU A 183 3.69 16.72 -8.81
CA GLU A 183 3.24 16.40 -10.18
C GLU A 183 3.52 17.57 -11.13
N ALA A 184 3.22 18.80 -10.72
CA ALA A 184 3.57 20.00 -11.48
C ALA A 184 5.08 20.18 -11.66
N PHE A 185 5.90 19.75 -10.68
CA PHE A 185 7.35 19.72 -10.83
C PHE A 185 7.76 18.65 -11.86
N GLU A 186 7.21 17.44 -11.81
CA GLU A 186 7.53 16.39 -12.78
C GLU A 186 7.10 16.76 -14.21
N GLU A 187 5.89 17.27 -14.41
CA GLU A 187 5.37 17.71 -15.71
C GLU A 187 6.23 18.82 -16.33
N ALA A 188 6.65 19.80 -15.53
CA ALA A 188 7.44 20.93 -16.03
C ALA A 188 8.84 20.53 -16.52
N HIS A 189 9.35 19.37 -16.07
CA HIS A 189 10.68 18.91 -16.45
C HIS A 189 10.67 17.62 -17.28
N GLY A 190 9.54 16.94 -17.45
CA GLY A 190 9.42 15.59 -18.05
C GLY A 190 10.16 15.32 -19.37
N ASP A 191 10.46 16.35 -20.17
CA ASP A 191 11.20 16.28 -21.45
C ASP A 191 12.40 17.25 -21.54
N SER A 192 12.94 17.72 -20.40
CA SER A 192 14.05 18.67 -20.40
C SER A 192 15.43 17.98 -20.42
N ASP A 193 16.25 18.34 -21.40
CA ASP A 193 17.67 17.92 -21.51
C ASP A 193 18.58 18.57 -20.45
N ASP A 194 18.12 19.63 -19.78
CA ASP A 194 18.87 20.40 -18.78
C ASP A 194 18.18 20.34 -17.40
N PHE A 195 17.89 19.14 -16.88
CA PHE A 195 17.18 18.95 -15.61
C PHE A 195 18.01 19.36 -14.39
N CYS A 196 19.19 18.77 -14.25
CA CYS A 196 20.13 19.09 -13.17
C CYS A 196 21.56 19.08 -13.68
N GLU A 197 22.37 20.00 -13.17
CA GLU A 197 23.82 19.98 -13.33
C GLU A 197 24.46 19.83 -11.95
N VAL A 198 25.29 18.81 -11.75
CA VAL A 198 26.00 18.56 -10.48
C VAL A 198 27.50 18.68 -10.70
N ASP A 199 28.12 19.67 -10.05
CA ASP A 199 29.54 19.99 -10.18
C ASP A 199 30.02 20.10 -11.64
N GLY A 200 29.19 20.66 -12.52
CA GLY A 200 29.49 20.82 -13.95
C GLY A 200 29.06 19.64 -14.84
N ASN A 201 28.58 18.54 -14.27
CA ASN A 201 28.06 17.39 -15.03
C ASN A 201 26.55 17.58 -15.25
N LYS A 202 26.13 17.68 -16.50
CA LYS A 202 24.73 17.81 -16.87
C LYS A 202 24.04 16.45 -16.92
N PHE A 203 22.82 16.39 -16.42
CA PHE A 203 21.96 15.23 -16.48
C PHE A 203 20.58 15.65 -17.00
N SER A 204 20.08 14.90 -17.98
CA SER A 204 18.71 15.03 -18.50
C SER A 204 17.67 14.43 -17.53
N VAL A 205 16.38 14.64 -17.79
CA VAL A 205 15.33 13.98 -16.99
C VAL A 205 15.35 12.46 -17.09
N ALA A 206 15.69 11.90 -18.25
CA ALA A 206 15.88 10.45 -18.40
C ALA A 206 17.04 9.92 -17.51
N GLU A 207 17.91 10.82 -17.06
CA GLU A 207 19.07 10.56 -16.22
C GLU A 207 18.86 11.03 -14.77
N GLN A 208 17.62 11.29 -14.33
CA GLN A 208 17.32 11.63 -12.93
C GLN A 208 18.00 10.69 -11.93
N ALA A 209 17.89 9.38 -12.15
CA ALA A 209 18.55 8.36 -11.34
C ALA A 209 20.08 8.48 -11.40
N ALA A 210 20.66 8.90 -12.53
CA ALA A 210 22.10 9.10 -12.67
C ALA A 210 22.58 10.38 -11.95
N CYS A 211 21.79 11.46 -11.99
CA CYS A 211 22.05 12.69 -11.22
C CYS A 211 22.05 12.40 -9.72
N VAL A 212 21.03 11.66 -9.27
CA VAL A 212 20.90 11.17 -7.90
C VAL A 212 22.08 10.28 -7.50
N ARG A 213 22.40 9.27 -8.33
CA ARG A 213 23.55 8.38 -8.10
C ARG A 213 24.86 9.15 -8.07
N PHE A 214 25.05 10.17 -8.90
CA PHE A 214 26.27 10.98 -8.88
C PHE A 214 26.48 11.65 -7.51
N VAL A 215 25.43 12.22 -6.91
CA VAL A 215 25.48 12.80 -5.56
C VAL A 215 25.70 11.72 -4.49
N ILE A 216 25.09 10.53 -4.65
CA ILE A 216 25.22 9.42 -3.68
C ILE A 216 26.63 8.79 -3.74
N ASP A 217 27.16 8.55 -4.92
CA ASP A 217 28.44 7.87 -5.17
C ASP A 217 29.65 8.76 -4.87
N ASN A 218 29.43 10.07 -4.82
CA ASN A 218 30.47 11.05 -4.47
C ASN A 218 30.08 11.76 -3.18
N PRO A 219 30.43 11.25 -1.99
CA PRO A 219 30.07 11.90 -0.73
C PRO A 219 30.65 13.31 -0.58
N GLY A 220 29.80 14.32 -0.35
CA GLY A 220 30.28 15.66 -0.08
C GLY A 220 29.21 16.75 -0.19
N ARG A 221 29.67 18.00 -0.21
CA ARG A 221 28.85 19.14 -0.63
C ARG A 221 29.03 19.31 -2.13
N HIS A 222 27.94 19.22 -2.87
CA HIS A 222 27.92 19.46 -4.31
C HIS A 222 27.18 20.73 -4.64
N LEU A 223 27.59 21.39 -5.71
CA LEU A 223 26.82 22.44 -6.32
C LEU A 223 25.85 21.80 -7.31
N VAL A 224 24.56 21.86 -6.98
CA VAL A 224 23.48 21.40 -7.85
C VAL A 224 22.81 22.62 -8.46
N ARG A 225 22.86 22.71 -9.77
CA ARG A 225 22.11 23.71 -10.54
C ARG A 225 20.85 23.06 -11.07
N ILE A 226 19.69 23.58 -10.64
CA ILE A 226 18.38 23.12 -11.09
C ILE A 226 17.78 24.20 -11.99
N PHE A 227 17.35 23.84 -13.19
CA PHE A 227 16.56 24.75 -14.03
C PHE A 227 15.14 24.79 -13.51
N SER A 228 14.67 25.95 -13.04
CA SER A 228 13.26 26.14 -12.72
C SER A 228 12.52 26.63 -13.96
N GLY A 229 11.74 25.77 -14.60
CA GLY A 229 10.82 26.16 -15.69
C GLY A 229 9.84 27.26 -15.25
N ALA A 230 9.40 27.25 -13.99
CA ALA A 230 8.55 28.29 -13.42
C ALA A 230 9.24 29.67 -13.34
N ARG A 231 10.54 29.71 -13.01
CA ARG A 231 11.30 30.96 -12.87
C ARG A 231 12.13 31.35 -14.09
N HIS A 232 12.23 30.47 -15.10
CA HIS A 232 13.11 30.64 -16.27
C HIS A 232 14.58 30.92 -15.90
N GLU A 233 15.03 30.41 -14.75
CA GLU A 233 16.36 30.66 -14.20
C GLU A 233 16.98 29.37 -13.63
N ALA A 234 18.30 29.31 -13.67
CA ALA A 234 19.10 28.28 -13.05
C ALA A 234 19.35 28.64 -11.58
N ILE A 235 19.10 27.70 -10.67
CA ILE A 235 19.24 27.92 -9.23
C ILE A 235 20.37 27.05 -8.69
N ASP A 236 21.37 27.68 -8.09
CA ASP A 236 22.52 27.00 -7.50
C ASP A 236 22.24 26.66 -6.03
N LEU A 237 22.35 25.37 -5.70
CA LEU A 237 22.09 24.80 -4.38
C LEU A 237 23.30 24.01 -3.89
N GLN A 238 23.65 24.13 -2.61
CA GLN A 238 24.52 23.17 -1.94
C GLN A 238 23.68 22.00 -1.43
N VAL A 239 24.07 20.77 -1.77
CA VAL A 239 23.41 19.56 -1.26
C VAL A 239 24.28 18.85 -0.22
N GLU A 240 23.66 18.41 0.88
CA GLU A 240 24.19 17.49 1.88
C GLU A 240 23.33 16.22 1.85
N TYR A 241 23.93 15.04 2.09
CA TYR A 241 23.22 13.76 2.01
C TYR A 241 23.36 12.93 3.29
N GLU A 242 22.34 12.13 3.58
CA GLU A 242 22.33 11.13 4.64
C GLU A 242 21.69 9.84 4.11
N TYR A 243 22.26 8.67 4.44
CA TYR A 243 21.76 7.35 4.02
C TYR A 243 21.24 6.56 5.22
N PHE A 244 20.06 5.97 5.07
CA PHE A 244 19.40 5.11 6.06
C PHE A 244 19.35 3.67 5.54
N PRO A 245 20.34 2.82 5.88
CA PRO A 245 20.49 1.48 5.31
C PRO A 245 19.29 0.56 5.55
N GLU A 246 18.68 0.63 6.74
CA GLU A 246 17.55 -0.23 7.12
C GLU A 246 16.27 0.08 6.34
N LEU A 247 16.21 1.27 5.74
CA LEU A 247 15.08 1.73 4.94
C LEU A 247 15.37 1.74 3.44
N GLU A 248 16.65 1.57 3.06
CA GLU A 248 17.15 1.78 1.69
C GLU A 248 16.78 3.18 1.16
N LYS A 249 16.88 4.20 2.04
CA LYS A 249 16.50 5.59 1.74
C LYS A 249 17.67 6.55 1.84
N HIS A 250 17.71 7.52 0.94
CA HIS A 250 18.61 8.66 0.98
C HIS A 250 17.81 9.93 1.26
N LEU A 251 18.28 10.76 2.19
CA LEU A 251 17.78 12.09 2.44
C LEU A 251 18.78 13.10 1.88
N LEU A 252 18.34 13.91 0.91
CA LEU A 252 19.08 15.04 0.39
C LEU A 252 18.53 16.32 1.03
N SER A 253 19.41 17.15 1.58
CA SER A 253 19.10 18.46 2.13
C SER A 253 19.83 19.53 1.32
N PHE A 254 19.10 20.51 0.81
CA PHE A 254 19.61 21.55 -0.05
C PHE A 254 19.56 22.91 0.64
N LYS A 255 20.60 23.70 0.43
CA LYS A 255 20.72 25.08 0.91
C LYS A 255 21.00 25.99 -0.28
N PRO A 256 20.31 27.14 -0.41
CA PRO A 256 20.68 28.16 -1.38
C PRO A 256 22.16 28.54 -1.21
N HIS A 257 22.90 28.60 -2.32
CA HIS A 257 24.29 29.06 -2.34
C HIS A 257 24.37 30.59 -2.20
#